data_AF-C0CLP2-F1
#
_entry.id   AF-C0CLP2-F1
#
_cell.length_a   1.000
_cell.length_b   1.000
_cell.length_c   1.000
_cell.angle_alpha   90.00
_cell.angle_beta   90.00
_cell.angle_gamma   90.00
#
_symmetry.space_group_name_H-M   'P 1'
#
loop_
_entity.id
_entity.type
_entity.pdbx_description
1 polymer ?
#
loop_
_entity_poly.entity_id
_entity_poly.type
_entity_poly.pdbx_seq_one_letter_code
_entity_poly.pdbx_strand_id
1 'polypeptide(L)'
;MLTLFPQSQTLLGKRVSSLVGNDLKVLKDGTVTGTLKKVTGYTDFSSNPEEQSGYYFPFKLTKTGTKMTLKKNGVAQPGKENMTFDPEIIFRVTKTDKFAVEVDGKPVVTFNFQKSTFK
;
A
#
# COMPACT_ATOMS: atom_id res chain seq x y z
N MET A 1 10.34 -8.69 -2.18
CA MET A 1 11.04 -8.32 -0.93
C MET A 1 10.81 -6.83 -0.72
N LEU A 2 10.36 -6.45 0.47
CA LEU A 2 9.89 -5.09 0.79
C LEU A 2 10.33 -4.72 2.20
N THR A 3 10.23 -3.44 2.53
CA THR A 3 10.38 -2.92 3.89
C THR A 3 9.15 -2.11 4.28
N LEU A 4 8.86 -2.04 5.57
CA LEU A 4 7.84 -1.17 6.13
C LEU A 4 8.51 0.12 6.61
N PHE A 5 7.81 1.24 6.44
CA PHE A 5 8.34 2.53 6.85
C PHE A 5 8.43 2.65 8.38
N PRO A 6 9.44 3.37 8.91
CA PRO A 6 9.50 3.70 10.33
C PRO A 6 8.27 4.45 10.79
N GLN A 7 7.78 4.15 12.00
CA GLN A 7 6.59 4.78 12.57
C GLN A 7 6.70 6.30 12.71
N SER A 8 7.93 6.82 12.84
CA SER A 8 8.22 8.24 12.94
C SER A 8 8.16 8.99 11.62
N GLN A 9 8.27 8.31 10.47
CA GLN A 9 8.32 8.92 9.15
C GLN A 9 6.96 9.54 8.78
N THR A 10 7.01 10.64 8.04
CA THR A 10 5.84 11.27 7.42
C THR A 10 5.79 10.92 5.94
N LEU A 11 4.63 10.46 5.48
CA LEU A 11 4.31 10.16 4.09
C LEU A 11 3.12 11.02 3.69
N LEU A 12 3.29 11.89 2.69
CA LEU A 12 2.23 12.76 2.18
C LEU A 12 1.48 13.52 3.31
N GLY A 13 2.23 14.10 4.25
CA GLY A 13 1.64 14.87 5.36
C GLY A 13 1.00 14.03 6.49
N LYS A 14 1.04 12.69 6.44
CA LYS A 14 0.62 11.82 7.58
C LYS A 14 1.79 11.02 8.13
N ARG A 15 1.90 10.95 9.46
CA ARG A 15 2.87 10.05 10.10
C ARG A 15 2.45 8.60 9.87
N VAL A 16 3.42 7.71 9.64
CA VAL A 16 3.17 6.27 9.46
C VAL A 16 2.42 5.69 10.66
N SER A 17 2.73 6.15 11.87
CA SER A 17 2.01 5.77 13.10
C SER A 17 0.53 6.15 13.12
N SER A 18 0.11 7.09 12.26
CA SER A 18 -1.31 7.43 12.07
C SER A 18 -1.99 6.53 11.05
N LEU A 19 -1.23 5.87 10.16
CA LEU A 19 -1.76 4.97 9.13
C LEU A 19 -1.89 3.52 9.63
N VAL A 20 -0.88 3.05 10.37
CA VAL A 20 -0.71 1.65 10.76
C VAL A 20 -0.19 1.51 12.20
N GLY A 21 -0.39 0.34 12.80
CA GLY A 21 0.17 -0.01 14.11
C GLY A 21 1.62 -0.50 14.05
N ASN A 22 2.30 -0.50 15.20
CA ASN A 22 3.64 -1.08 15.37
C ASN A 22 3.65 -2.61 15.15
N ASP A 23 2.48 -3.23 15.17
CA ASP A 23 2.25 -4.66 14.96
C ASP A 23 2.14 -5.05 13.46
N LEU A 24 2.19 -4.08 12.55
CA LEU A 24 2.09 -4.32 11.10
C LEU A 24 3.21 -5.25 10.61
N LYS A 25 2.82 -6.32 9.90
CA LYS A 25 3.75 -7.25 9.28
C LYS A 25 3.20 -7.74 7.94
N VAL A 26 4.11 -8.03 7.01
CA VAL A 26 3.82 -8.76 5.78
C VAL A 26 4.50 -10.13 5.85
N LEU A 27 3.71 -11.18 5.77
CA LEU A 27 4.23 -12.55 5.74
C LEU A 27 4.82 -12.90 4.37
N LYS A 28 5.57 -14.00 4.29
CA LYS A 28 6.26 -14.41 3.05
C LYS A 28 5.31 -14.63 1.86
N ASP A 29 4.07 -15.03 2.13
CA ASP A 29 3.02 -15.24 1.15
C ASP A 29 2.28 -13.94 0.72
N GLY A 30 2.67 -12.79 1.29
CA GLY A 30 2.04 -11.49 1.04
C GLY A 30 0.84 -11.20 1.95
N THR A 31 0.48 -12.10 2.87
CA THR A 31 -0.58 -11.83 3.86
C THR A 31 -0.17 -10.69 4.79
N VAL A 32 -1.00 -9.66 4.87
CA VAL A 32 -0.81 -8.51 5.77
C VAL A 32 -1.52 -8.79 7.09
N THR A 33 -0.81 -8.58 8.19
CA THR A 33 -1.29 -8.74 9.56
C THR A 33 -0.96 -7.49 10.37
N GLY A 34 -1.60 -7.34 11.53
CA GLY A 34 -1.49 -6.16 12.39
C GLY A 34 -2.59 -5.14 12.12
N THR A 35 -2.40 -3.92 12.63
CA THR A 35 -3.45 -2.90 12.64
C THR A 35 -3.31 -1.90 11.50
N LEU A 36 -4.38 -1.73 10.72
CA LEU A 36 -4.62 -0.60 9.81
C LEU A 36 -5.57 0.37 10.51
N LYS A 37 -5.18 1.64 10.62
CA LYS A 37 -5.94 2.67 11.32
C LYS A 37 -6.76 3.48 10.33
N LYS A 38 -7.98 3.87 10.71
CA LYS A 38 -8.80 4.77 9.93
C LYS A 38 -8.19 6.17 9.95
N VAL A 39 -7.93 6.69 8.76
CA VAL A 39 -7.36 8.03 8.54
C VAL A 39 -8.44 8.88 7.89
N THR A 40 -8.52 10.15 8.30
CA THR A 40 -9.35 11.18 7.69
C THR A 40 -8.49 12.39 7.30
N GLY A 41 -8.98 13.19 6.35
CA GLY A 41 -8.31 14.40 5.88
C GLY A 41 -6.90 14.14 5.35
N TYR A 42 -6.72 13.09 4.53
CA TYR A 42 -5.46 12.75 3.88
C TYR A 42 -5.35 13.43 2.52
N THR A 43 -5.37 14.76 2.51
CA THR A 43 -5.47 15.60 1.31
C THR A 43 -4.30 15.43 0.34
N ASP A 44 -3.09 15.20 0.85
CA ASP A 44 -1.90 15.05 0.01
C ASP A 44 -1.82 13.66 -0.65
N PHE A 45 -2.64 12.70 -0.22
CA PHE A 45 -2.76 11.39 -0.87
C PHE A 45 -3.56 11.47 -2.17
N SER A 46 -4.64 12.26 -2.19
CA SER A 46 -5.52 12.40 -3.35
C SER A 46 -6.33 13.68 -3.29
N SER A 47 -6.51 14.31 -4.44
CA SER A 47 -7.45 15.43 -4.61
C SER A 47 -8.92 14.98 -4.58
N ASN A 48 -9.21 13.68 -4.71
CA ASN A 48 -10.55 13.14 -4.58
C ASN A 48 -10.96 13.05 -3.09
N PRO A 49 -11.99 13.79 -2.62
CA PRO A 49 -12.41 13.76 -1.22
C PRO A 49 -12.77 12.36 -0.71
N GLU A 50 -13.32 11.50 -1.55
CA GLU A 50 -13.66 10.13 -1.17
C GLU A 50 -12.43 9.29 -0.83
N GLU A 51 -11.27 9.63 -1.40
CA GLU A 51 -10.00 8.93 -1.18
C GLU A 51 -9.17 9.52 -0.05
N GLN A 52 -9.61 10.62 0.55
CA GLN A 52 -8.94 11.27 1.68
C GLN A 52 -9.32 10.66 3.04
N SER A 53 -10.26 9.70 3.04
CA SER A 53 -10.70 8.96 4.22
C SER A 53 -10.70 7.46 3.95
N GLY A 54 -10.11 6.67 4.85
CA GLY A 54 -10.03 5.22 4.70
C GLY A 54 -8.88 4.59 5.48
N TYR A 55 -8.45 3.42 5.02
CA TYR A 55 -7.32 2.69 5.59
C TYR A 55 -6.21 2.63 4.55
N TYR A 56 -4.97 2.87 4.99
CA TYR A 56 -3.84 3.03 4.08
C TYR A 56 -2.71 2.12 4.49
N PHE A 57 -2.18 1.39 3.51
CA PHE A 57 -1.07 0.46 3.68
C PHE A 57 0.17 0.99 2.95
N PRO A 58 1.12 1.59 3.67
CA PRO A 58 2.38 2.07 3.10
C PRO A 58 3.47 0.99 3.14
N PHE A 59 4.24 0.85 2.06
CA PHE A 59 5.41 -0.02 2.00
C PHE A 59 6.43 0.47 0.97
N LYS A 60 7.67 0.00 1.11
CA LYS A 60 8.75 0.29 0.16
C LYS A 60 9.26 -0.99 -0.47
N LEU A 61 9.27 -1.06 -1.80
CA LEU A 61 9.92 -2.15 -2.52
C LEU A 61 11.44 -2.04 -2.35
N THR A 62 12.10 -3.16 -2.07
CA THR A 62 13.58 -3.21 -2.07
C THR A 62 14.15 -3.59 -3.42
N LYS A 63 13.31 -4.12 -4.33
CA LYS A 63 13.67 -4.41 -5.71
C LYS A 63 13.54 -3.14 -6.54
N THR A 64 14.47 -2.93 -7.47
CA THR A 64 14.43 -1.85 -8.46
C THR A 64 13.93 -2.35 -9.81
N GLY A 65 13.50 -1.42 -10.66
CA GLY A 65 13.09 -1.67 -12.04
C GLY A 65 12.86 -0.36 -12.79
N THR A 66 12.35 -0.45 -14.02
CA THR A 66 12.07 0.73 -14.85
C THR A 66 10.57 1.03 -14.90
N LYS A 67 9.77 -0.04 -15.00
CA LYS A 67 8.31 0.03 -15.08
C LYS A 67 7.66 -0.80 -13.99
N MET A 68 6.46 -0.42 -13.59
CA MET A 68 5.66 -1.19 -12.65
C MET A 68 4.18 -1.18 -13.03
N THR A 69 3.48 -2.23 -12.59
CA THR A 69 2.03 -2.36 -12.71
C THR A 69 1.44 -2.69 -11.35
N LEU A 70 0.37 -1.98 -10.99
CA LEU A 70 -0.35 -2.12 -9.72
C LEU A 70 -1.78 -2.56 -10.02
N LYS A 71 -2.14 -3.79 -9.62
CA LYS A 71 -3.46 -4.36 -9.85
C LYS A 71 -4.24 -4.43 -8.54
N LYS A 72 -5.41 -3.81 -8.50
CA LYS A 72 -6.39 -3.97 -7.41
C LYS A 72 -7.41 -5.02 -7.84
N ASN A 73 -7.54 -6.10 -7.06
CA ASN A 73 -8.47 -7.20 -7.31
C ASN A 73 -8.34 -7.77 -8.75
N GLY A 74 -7.11 -7.88 -9.25
CA GLY A 74 -6.78 -8.38 -10.59
C GLY A 74 -6.80 -7.33 -11.70
N VAL A 75 -7.29 -6.11 -11.44
CA VAL A 75 -7.44 -5.06 -12.46
C VAL A 75 -6.46 -3.92 -12.20
N ALA A 76 -5.69 -3.55 -13.23
CA ALA A 76 -4.93 -2.31 -13.22
C ALA A 76 -5.87 -1.16 -13.56
N GLN A 77 -5.98 -0.18 -12.67
CA GLN A 77 -6.77 1.04 -12.92
C GLN A 77 -6.03 1.96 -13.92
N PRO A 78 -6.72 2.92 -14.56
CA PRO A 78 -6.09 3.86 -15.50
C PRO A 78 -4.82 4.50 -14.89
N GLY A 79 -3.73 4.47 -15.66
CA GLY A 79 -2.42 5.00 -15.23
C GLY A 79 -1.67 4.14 -14.21
N LYS A 80 -2.16 2.93 -13.88
CA LYS A 80 -1.49 1.97 -12.98
C LYS A 80 -0.88 0.77 -13.69
N GLU A 81 -0.91 0.74 -15.03
CA GLU A 81 -0.24 -0.25 -15.86
C GLU A 81 0.98 0.35 -16.57
N ASN A 82 2.12 -0.33 -16.50
CA ASN A 82 3.40 0.08 -17.09
C ASN A 82 3.78 1.53 -16.75
N MET A 83 3.43 1.99 -15.55
CA MET A 83 3.82 3.29 -15.03
C MET A 83 5.32 3.31 -14.72
N THR A 84 5.91 4.51 -14.64
CA THR A 84 7.28 4.66 -14.15
C THR A 84 7.41 4.01 -12.78
N PHE A 85 8.49 3.25 -12.60
CA PHE A 85 8.77 2.58 -11.33
C PHE A 85 8.88 3.60 -10.19
N ASP A 86 8.12 3.35 -9.13
CA ASP A 86 8.19 4.06 -7.85
C ASP A 86 8.35 3.01 -6.73
N PRO A 87 9.45 3.04 -5.97
CA PRO A 87 9.63 2.10 -4.88
C PRO A 87 8.73 2.39 -3.67
N GLU A 88 8.20 3.60 -3.50
CA GLU A 88 7.44 4.02 -2.32
C GLU A 88 5.94 4.06 -2.63
N ILE A 89 5.18 3.14 -2.03
CA ILE A 89 3.81 2.87 -2.44
C ILE A 89 2.88 2.97 -1.23
N ILE A 90 1.73 3.61 -1.42
CA ILE A 90 0.65 3.68 -0.45
C ILE A 90 -0.63 3.19 -1.12
N PHE A 91 -1.22 2.10 -0.62
CA PHE A 91 -2.54 1.65 -1.07
C PHE A 91 -3.63 2.10 -0.12
N ARG A 92 -4.74 2.60 -0.66
CA ARG A 92 -6.01 2.68 0.06
C ARG A 92 -6.71 1.32 -0.03
N VAL A 93 -6.96 0.70 1.13
CA VAL A 93 -7.33 -0.72 1.22
C VAL A 93 -8.62 -0.92 2.01
N THR A 94 -9.31 -2.01 1.68
CA THR A 94 -10.39 -2.61 2.48
C THR A 94 -10.01 -4.05 2.85
N LYS A 95 -10.77 -4.66 3.77
CA LYS A 95 -10.48 -6.03 4.26
C LYS A 95 -10.49 -7.10 3.16
N THR A 96 -11.30 -6.90 2.12
CA THR A 96 -11.46 -7.85 1.02
C THR A 96 -10.54 -7.60 -0.16
N ASP A 97 -9.81 -6.47 -0.15
CA ASP A 97 -8.94 -6.13 -1.27
C ASP A 97 -7.74 -7.07 -1.37
N LYS A 98 -7.32 -7.29 -2.62
CA LYS A 98 -6.04 -7.89 -3.00
C LYS A 98 -5.29 -6.92 -3.90
N PHE A 99 -3.99 -6.79 -3.68
CA PHE A 99 -3.14 -5.94 -4.51
C PHE A 99 -1.96 -6.73 -5.05
N ALA A 100 -1.81 -6.81 -6.37
CA ALA A 100 -0.63 -7.39 -7.01
C ALA A 100 0.29 -6.29 -7.52
N VAL A 101 1.59 -6.47 -7.28
CA VAL A 101 2.67 -5.59 -7.74
C VAL A 101 3.52 -6.37 -8.72
N GLU A 102 3.69 -5.82 -9.92
CA GLU A 102 4.58 -6.30 -10.95
C GLU A 102 5.64 -5.24 -11.25
N VAL A 103 6.89 -5.66 -11.46
CA VAL A 103 8.01 -4.80 -11.83
C VAL A 103 8.66 -5.38 -13.08
N ASP A 104 8.78 -4.56 -14.13
CA ASP A 104 9.26 -4.95 -15.47
C ASP A 104 8.57 -6.23 -15.98
N GLY A 105 7.23 -6.29 -15.84
CA GLY A 105 6.39 -7.41 -16.26
C GLY A 105 6.49 -8.67 -15.38
N LYS A 106 7.27 -8.65 -14.29
CA LYS A 106 7.44 -9.80 -13.39
C LYS A 106 6.69 -9.61 -12.07
N PRO A 107 5.89 -10.59 -11.61
CA PRO A 107 5.25 -10.54 -10.30
C PRO A 107 6.27 -10.39 -9.16
N VAL A 108 5.99 -9.51 -8.20
CA VAL A 108 6.83 -9.25 -7.02
C VAL A 108 6.16 -9.71 -5.74
N VAL A 109 4.90 -9.33 -5.54
CA VAL A 109 4.12 -9.65 -4.34
C VAL A 109 2.63 -9.47 -4.63
N THR A 110 1.80 -10.31 -4.01
CA THR A 110 0.35 -10.12 -3.95
C THR A 110 -0.07 -9.99 -2.50
N PHE A 111 -0.59 -8.84 -2.11
CA PHE A 111 -1.09 -8.57 -0.78
C PHE A 111 -2.53 -9.03 -0.60
N ASN A 112 -2.85 -9.48 0.61
CA ASN A 112 -4.22 -9.65 1.08
C ASN A 112 -4.33 -9.16 2.54
N PHE A 113 -5.51 -8.68 2.92
CA PHE A 113 -5.74 -8.02 4.22
C PHE A 113 -6.72 -8.77 5.12
N GLN A 114 -7.03 -10.03 4.80
CA GLN A 114 -8.05 -10.81 5.50
C GLN A 114 -7.72 -11.02 6.98
N LYS A 115 -6.42 -11.09 7.32
CA LYS A 115 -5.90 -11.26 8.68
C LYS A 115 -5.44 -9.94 9.33
N SER A 116 -5.68 -8.81 8.67
CA SER A 116 -5.43 -7.48 9.26
C SER A 116 -6.61 -7.05 10.14
N THR A 117 -6.32 -6.22 11.14
CA THR A 117 -7.33 -5.57 11.97
C THR A 117 -7.53 -4.15 11.47
N PHE A 118 -8.78 -3.75 11.24
CA PHE A 118 -9.16 -2.41 10.80
C PHE A 118 -9.83 -1.70 11.99
N LYS A 119 -9.25 -0.58 12.46
CA LYS A 119 -9.71 0.18 13.64
C LYS A 119 -9.96 1.65 13.32
#